data_AF-A0A533RTV3-F1
#
_entry.id   AF-A0A533RTV3-F1
#
_cell.length_a   1.000
_cell.length_b   1.000
_cell.length_c   1.000
_cell.angle_alpha   90.00
_cell.angle_beta   90.00
_cell.angle_gamma   90.00
#
_symmetry.space_group_name_H-M   'P 1'
#
loop_
_entity.id
_entity.type
_entity.pdbx_description
1 polymer ?
#
loop_
_entity_poly.entity_id
_entity_poly.type
_entity_poly.pdbx_seq_one_letter_code
_entity_poly.pdbx_strand_id
1 'polypeptide(L)'
;PSPNRLRNVAAEAGLTVSEPHFFGVDYARTLAEWSARFEASVPEVIALGFDERFVRMWRYYLAYCRTGFEHGSIDVMQVRLET
;
A
#
# COMPACT_ATOMS: atom_id res chain seq x y z
N PRO A 1 7.46 -7.24 -3.38
CA PRO A 1 8.20 -8.47 -3.79
C PRO A 1 7.24 -9.67 -3.70
N SER A 2 7.43 -10.74 -4.47
CA SER A 2 6.63 -11.95 -4.28
C SER A 2 7.04 -12.67 -2.99
N PRO A 3 6.13 -13.40 -2.33
CA PRO A 3 6.47 -14.20 -1.14
C PRO A 3 7.62 -15.17 -1.38
N ASN A 4 7.71 -15.78 -2.56
CA ASN A 4 8.80 -16.68 -2.93
C ASN A 4 10.14 -15.96 -3.02
N ARG A 5 10.17 -14.75 -3.59
CA ARG A 5 11.42 -13.97 -3.65
C ARG A 5 11.90 -13.60 -2.25
N LEU A 6 10.98 -13.23 -1.34
CA LEU A 6 11.33 -12.94 0.06
C LEU A 6 11.91 -14.17 0.75
N ARG A 7 11.28 -15.35 0.59
CA ARG A 7 11.77 -16.61 1.15
C ARG A 7 13.17 -16.97 0.66
N ASN A 8 13.43 -16.83 -0.64
CA ASN A 8 14.73 -17.17 -1.21
C ASN A 8 15.84 -16.29 -0.62
N VAL A 9 15.63 -14.97 -0.57
CA VAL A 9 16.62 -14.03 -0.02
C VAL A 9 16.83 -14.25 1.49
N ALA A 10 15.77 -14.57 2.23
CA ALA A 10 15.89 -14.89 3.66
C ALA A 10 16.73 -16.17 3.87
N ALA A 11 16.50 -17.21 3.08
CA ALA A 11 17.27 -18.46 3.15
C ALA A 11 18.74 -18.26 2.78
N GLU A 12 19.05 -17.45 1.77
CA GLU A 12 20.42 -17.05 1.41
C GLU A 12 21.14 -16.33 2.58
N ALA A 13 20.37 -15.62 3.42
CA ALA A 13 20.87 -14.97 4.62
C ALA A 13 20.91 -15.89 5.86
N GLY A 14 20.59 -17.18 5.72
CA GLY A 14 20.54 -18.13 6.83
C GLY A 14 19.33 -17.97 7.75
N LEU A 15 18.25 -17.36 7.26
CA LEU A 15 17.01 -17.14 8.01
C LEU A 15 15.87 -18.00 7.44
N THR A 16 14.93 -18.35 8.31
CA THR A 16 13.66 -18.96 7.93
C THR A 16 12.53 -17.94 8.04
N VAL A 17 11.52 -18.08 7.17
CA VAL A 17 10.34 -17.19 7.14
C VAL A 17 9.16 -17.95 7.72
N SER A 18 8.53 -17.41 8.76
CA SER A 18 7.31 -17.97 9.34
C SER A 18 6.15 -17.93 8.34
N GLU A 19 5.03 -18.56 8.72
CA GLU A 19 3.78 -18.40 7.97
C GLU A 19 3.43 -16.90 7.84
N PRO A 20 3.25 -16.37 6.62
CA PRO A 20 2.91 -14.98 6.40
C PRO A 20 1.47 -14.66 6.80
N HIS A 21 1.29 -13.51 7.45
CA HIS A 21 -0.03 -12.92 7.65
C HIS A 21 -0.30 -11.87 6.56
N PHE A 22 -1.34 -12.12 5.75
CA PHE A 22 -1.79 -11.21 4.70
C PHE A 22 -3.00 -10.41 5.16
N PHE A 23 -3.00 -9.10 4.89
CA PHE A 23 -4.04 -8.17 5.35
C PHE A 23 -4.26 -7.01 4.37
N GLY A 24 -4.14 -7.26 3.06
CA GLY A 24 -4.32 -6.25 2.03
C GLY A 24 -5.66 -5.54 2.05
N VAL A 25 -6.74 -6.22 2.45
CA VAL A 25 -8.08 -5.62 2.57
C VAL A 25 -8.12 -4.49 3.62
N ASP A 26 -7.39 -4.62 4.72
CA ASP A 26 -7.25 -3.56 5.71
C ASP A 26 -6.48 -2.36 5.14
N TYR A 27 -5.56 -2.61 4.21
CA TYR A 27 -4.85 -1.56 3.49
C TYR A 27 -5.73 -0.86 2.45
N ALA A 28 -6.64 -1.58 1.79
CA ALA A 28 -7.68 -0.97 0.97
C ALA A 28 -8.56 -0.01 1.79
N ARG A 29 -8.96 -0.41 3.01
CA ARG A 29 -9.67 0.47 3.95
C ARG A 29 -8.84 1.70 4.31
N THR A 30 -7.55 1.53 4.56
CA THR A 30 -6.62 2.64 4.84
C THR A 30 -6.59 3.65 3.69
N LEU A 31 -6.52 3.18 2.44
CA LEU A 31 -6.54 4.03 1.26
C LEU A 31 -7.89 4.74 1.05
N ALA A 32 -9.00 4.12 1.44
CA ALA A 32 -10.31 4.77 1.43
C ALA A 32 -10.37 5.95 2.42
N GLU A 33 -9.88 5.75 3.64
CA GLU A 33 -9.78 6.81 4.66
C GLU A 33 -8.87 7.95 4.21
N TRP A 34 -7.73 7.63 3.58
CA TRP A 34 -6.83 8.64 3.03
C TRP A 34 -7.45 9.40 1.87
N SER A 35 -8.19 8.73 0.99
CA SER A 35 -8.91 9.39 -0.11
C SER A 35 -9.94 10.39 0.43
N ALA A 36 -10.74 10.00 1.42
CA ALA A 36 -11.72 10.89 2.04
C ALA A 36 -11.06 12.13 2.69
N ARG A 37 -9.96 11.92 3.41
CA ARG A 37 -9.18 13.02 4.03
C ARG A 37 -8.52 13.91 2.98
N PHE A 38 -7.99 13.32 1.91
CA PHE A 38 -7.37 14.06 0.82
C PHE A 38 -8.38 14.99 0.15
N GLU A 39 -9.57 14.49 -0.21
CA GLU A 39 -10.64 15.30 -0.79
C GLU A 39 -11.04 16.48 0.11
N ALA A 40 -11.17 16.24 1.41
CA ALA A 40 -11.46 17.30 2.38
C ALA A 40 -10.34 18.37 2.47
N SER A 41 -9.09 17.97 2.23
CA SER A 41 -7.91 18.84 2.27
C SER A 41 -7.55 19.51 0.94
N VAL A 42 -8.27 19.26 -0.16
CA VAL A 42 -7.94 19.82 -1.48
C VAL A 42 -7.75 21.34 -1.46
N PRO A 43 -8.59 22.15 -0.78
CA PRO A 43 -8.37 23.59 -0.70
C PRO A 43 -7.02 23.96 -0.08
N GLU A 44 -6.59 23.24 0.97
CA GLU A 44 -5.29 23.44 1.62
C GLU A 44 -4.13 23.01 0.70
N VAL A 45 -4.30 21.89 -0.01
CA VAL A 45 -3.33 21.41 -1.00
C VAL A 45 -3.11 22.44 -2.11
N ILE A 46 -4.18 23.06 -2.62
CA ILE A 46 -4.06 24.15 -3.59
C ILE A 46 -3.39 25.38 -2.98
N ALA A 47 -3.72 25.74 -1.72
CA ALA A 47 -3.08 26.84 -1.02
C ALA A 47 -1.58 26.65 -0.77
N LEU A 48 -1.11 25.39 -0.69
CA LEU A 48 0.31 25.03 -0.64
C LEU A 48 1.04 25.19 -1.98
N GLY A 49 0.33 25.57 -3.05
CA GLY A 49 0.91 25.80 -4.38
C GLY A 49 0.88 24.59 -5.31
N PHE A 50 0.20 23.50 -4.93
CA PHE A 50 -0.05 22.38 -5.84
C PHE A 50 -1.18 22.73 -6.82
N ASP A 51 -1.11 22.18 -8.02
CA ASP A 51 -2.08 22.45 -9.08
C ASP A 51 -3.15 21.35 -9.20
N GLU A 52 -4.16 21.60 -10.03
CA GLU A 52 -5.22 20.62 -10.33
C GLU A 52 -4.67 19.31 -10.95
N ARG A 53 -3.53 19.38 -11.63
CA ARG A 53 -2.87 18.19 -12.18
C ARG A 53 -2.37 17.30 -11.03
N PHE A 54 -1.75 17.87 -10.01
CA PHE A 54 -1.34 17.15 -8.81
C PHE A 54 -2.53 16.50 -8.11
N VAL A 55 -3.62 17.26 -7.91
CA VAL A 55 -4.83 16.74 -7.25
C VAL A 55 -5.40 15.54 -7.99
N ARG A 56 -5.53 15.63 -9.32
CA ARG A 56 -5.98 14.52 -10.17
C ARG A 56 -5.06 13.30 -10.10
N MET A 57 -3.75 13.51 -10.07
CA MET A 57 -2.79 12.43 -9.94
C MET A 57 -2.95 11.71 -8.60
N TRP A 58 -3.16 12.43 -7.50
CA TRP A 58 -3.35 11.83 -6.18
C TRP A 58 -4.66 11.07 -6.05
N ARG A 59 -5.76 11.61 -6.60
CA ARG A 59 -7.03 10.89 -6.75
C ARG A 59 -6.83 9.56 -7.47
N TYR A 60 -6.15 9.59 -8.61
CA TYR A 60 -5.86 8.39 -9.39
C TYR A 60 -5.01 7.40 -8.60
N TYR A 61 -3.93 7.86 -7.98
CA TYR A 61 -3.04 7.02 -7.18
C TYR A 61 -3.79 6.28 -6.05
N LEU A 62 -4.55 7.03 -5.23
CA LEU A 62 -5.28 6.46 -4.11
C LEU A 62 -6.35 5.46 -4.57
N ALA A 63 -7.09 5.79 -5.63
CA ALA A 63 -8.10 4.90 -6.19
C ALA A 63 -7.47 3.63 -6.81
N TYR A 64 -6.43 3.78 -7.63
CA TYR A 64 -5.74 2.68 -8.29
C TYR A 64 -5.15 1.69 -7.27
N CYS A 65 -4.43 2.22 -6.26
CA CYS A 65 -3.88 1.38 -5.20
C CYS A 65 -4.99 0.68 -4.41
N ARG A 66 -6.06 1.40 -4.05
CA ARG A 66 -7.19 0.81 -3.31
C ARG A 66 -7.78 -0.37 -4.07
N THR A 67 -8.11 -0.18 -5.34
CA THR A 67 -8.63 -1.25 -6.20
C THR A 67 -7.66 -2.42 -6.29
N GLY A 68 -6.35 -2.17 -6.38
CA GLY A 68 -5.32 -3.20 -6.38
C GLY A 68 -5.36 -4.09 -5.14
N PHE A 69 -5.55 -3.50 -3.95
CA PHE A 69 -5.69 -4.24 -2.70
C PHE A 69 -7.07 -4.91 -2.55
N GLU A 70 -8.17 -4.23 -2.92
CA GLU A 70 -9.53 -4.80 -2.85
C GLU A 70 -9.70 -6.05 -3.71
N HIS A 71 -9.03 -6.09 -4.87
CA HIS A 71 -9.14 -7.20 -5.82
C HIS A 71 -7.95 -8.18 -5.73
N GLY A 72 -7.08 -8.05 -4.73
CA GLY A 72 -5.96 -8.97 -4.51
C GLY A 72 -4.89 -8.98 -5.61
N SER A 73 -4.80 -7.91 -6.41
CA SER A 73 -3.70 -7.74 -7.39
C SER A 73 -2.37 -7.43 -6.69
N ILE A 74 -2.45 -6.85 -5.50
CA ILE A 74 -1.34 -6.58 -4.57
C ILE A 74 -1.80 -6.84 -3.14
N ASP A 75 -0.86 -7.04 -2.21
CA ASP A 75 -1.14 -7.38 -0.82
C ASP A 75 -0.11 -6.79 0.15
N VAL A 76 -0.47 -6.71 1.42
CA VAL A 76 0.43 -6.40 2.53
C VAL A 76 0.67 -7.67 3.32
N MET A 77 1.94 -8.00 3.52
CA MET A 77 2.35 -9.23 4.18
C MET A 77 3.22 -8.89 5.38
N GLN A 78 2.84 -9.39 6.55
CA GLN A 78 3.68 -9.39 7.75
C GLN A 78 4.28 -10.78 7.93
N VAL A 79 5.60 -10.83 8.10
CA VAL A 79 6.35 -12.06 8.33
C VAL A 79 7.25 -11.92 9.55
N ARG A 80 7.51 -13.05 10.22
CA ARG A 80 8.57 -13.17 11.21
C ARG A 80 9.75 -13.89 10.56
N LEU A 81 10.96 -13.41 10.83
CA LEU A 81 12.21 -14.05 10.43
C LEU A 81 12.83 -14.71 11.66
N GLU A 82 13.31 -15.93 11.49
CA GLU A 82 13.92 -16.75 12.54
C GLU A 82 15.26 -17.31 12.07
N THR A 83 16.13 -17.66 13.01
CA THR A 83 17.46 -18.24 12.75
C THR A 83 17.43 -19.74 12.96
#